data_AF-A0A1I2WR68-F1
#
_entry.id   AF-A0A1I2WR68-F1
#
_cell.length_a   1.000
_cell.length_b   1.000
_cell.length_c   1.000
_cell.angle_alpha   90.00
_cell.angle_beta   90.00
_cell.angle_gamma   90.00
#
_symmetry.space_group_name_H-M   'P 1'
#
loop_
_entity.id
_entity.type
_entity.pdbx_description
1 polymer ?
#
loop_
_entity_poly.entity_id
_entity_poly.type
_entity_poly.pdbx_seq_one_letter_code
_entity_poly.pdbx_strand_id
1 'polypeptide(L)'
;IALLGMKQRELESKEKAIQSKDQAIESKDRRIEDLEGIIAKFQRTLFGQKRERFESSDQLSLPFEATAEQQQAMELELTEKVEYVRRKSGSSHPGRTKLPEHLPVEEIELYPEGNLEEMTCIGKEITEELDYQPARYIIRRYIRYKYIHQSAQTEAGTAFHIAALPSRLIDKSMAGTGLLASILTDKYVDHLPLYRQLQRFKREKIPIAASTLDGWVSKSLNRLEILYDWLEKDTRSKGYLQVDETTIRVLDATKKKQTHLGYYWVYHNPMDGTVLFDYKKGRGKDAPKKLLEGFKGYLQSDGYAVYESYGRQQGVTHLCCWAHARREFFDAQQNDKLKAELALTFIKKLYEVEAHCRENRLGPEDRKAYRLDKALPILNIFSEWLQENYVQVLPKSAIGKAMAYTMSRWEELTNYLKDGTLEIDSNAVENKIRPTALGRKNYLFAGSHEAAQRAAMIYSFFAIPILGTGSAKSKK
;
A
#
# COMPACT_ATOMS: atom_id res chain seq x y z
N ILE A 1 75.82 -22.47 17.77
CA ILE A 1 75.17 -22.55 16.42
C ILE A 1 73.88 -23.38 16.49
N ALA A 2 73.90 -24.64 16.97
CA ALA A 2 72.69 -25.47 17.09
C ALA A 2 71.56 -24.87 17.97
N LEU A 3 71.91 -24.26 19.10
CA LEU A 3 70.94 -23.63 20.01
C LEU A 3 70.21 -22.41 19.39
N LEU A 4 70.90 -21.66 18.51
CA LEU A 4 70.34 -20.53 17.78
C LEU A 4 69.36 -21.01 16.69
N GLY A 5 69.68 -22.09 15.98
CA GLY A 5 68.78 -22.69 14.98
C GLY A 5 67.51 -23.31 15.60
N MET A 6 67.59 -23.84 16.82
CA MET A 6 66.41 -24.32 17.56
C MET A 6 65.50 -23.17 17.99
N LYS A 7 66.07 -22.07 18.50
CA LYS A 7 65.31 -20.86 18.85
C LYS A 7 64.66 -20.21 17.63
N GLN A 8 65.34 -20.17 16.48
CA GLN A 8 64.79 -19.63 15.23
C GLN A 8 63.55 -20.42 14.78
N ARG A 9 63.61 -21.75 14.82
CA ARG A 9 62.45 -22.62 14.48
C ARG A 9 61.31 -22.49 15.48
N GLU A 10 61.61 -22.29 16.76
CA GLU A 10 60.60 -22.04 17.78
C GLU A 10 59.90 -20.68 17.57
N LEU A 11 60.66 -19.66 17.13
CA LEU A 11 60.14 -18.34 16.79
C LEU A 11 59.21 -18.41 15.58
N GLU A 12 59.64 -19.04 14.48
CA GLU A 12 58.82 -19.22 13.26
C GLU A 12 57.54 -20.04 13.53
N SER A 13 57.61 -21.04 14.41
CA SER A 13 56.43 -21.81 14.84
C SER A 13 55.45 -20.94 15.63
N LYS A 14 55.96 -20.11 16.55
CA LYS A 14 55.15 -19.16 17.33
C LYS A 14 54.53 -18.07 16.43
N GLU A 15 55.27 -17.53 15.47
CA GLU A 15 54.74 -16.56 14.50
C GLU A 15 53.61 -17.14 13.65
N LYS A 16 53.77 -18.36 13.12
CA LYS A 16 52.68 -19.05 12.41
C LYS A 16 51.45 -19.30 13.29
N ALA A 17 51.67 -19.65 14.57
CA ALA A 17 50.58 -19.84 15.52
C ALA A 17 49.86 -18.52 15.88
N ILE A 18 50.60 -17.41 15.98
CA ILE A 18 50.03 -16.07 16.18
C ILE A 18 49.21 -15.68 14.95
N GLN A 19 49.76 -15.82 13.75
CA GLN A 19 49.06 -15.47 12.50
C GLN A 19 47.77 -16.29 12.30
N SER A 20 47.80 -17.59 12.66
CA SER A 20 46.61 -18.44 12.64
C SER A 20 45.57 -18.03 13.70
N LYS A 21 46.02 -17.59 14.89
CA LYS A 21 45.14 -17.10 15.94
C LYS A 21 44.53 -15.74 15.57
N ASP A 22 45.30 -14.83 14.97
CA ASP A 22 44.82 -13.52 14.52
C ASP A 22 43.75 -13.68 13.43
N GLN A 23 43.96 -14.58 12.46
CA GLN A 23 42.93 -14.95 11.49
C GLN A 23 41.67 -15.54 12.15
N ALA A 24 41.85 -16.37 13.19
CA ALA A 24 40.73 -16.94 13.93
C ALA A 24 39.98 -15.89 14.77
N ILE A 25 40.69 -14.93 15.36
CA ILE A 25 40.11 -13.79 16.10
C ILE A 25 39.32 -12.92 15.13
N GLU A 26 39.91 -12.53 14.01
CA GLU A 26 39.24 -11.73 12.98
C GLU A 26 37.97 -12.44 12.44
N SER A 27 38.03 -13.77 12.25
CA SER A 27 36.84 -14.53 11.86
C SER A 27 35.74 -14.57 12.92
N LYS A 28 36.13 -14.58 14.21
CA LYS A 28 35.20 -14.58 15.35
C LYS A 28 34.61 -13.21 15.59
N ASP A 29 35.40 -12.15 15.46
CA ASP A 29 34.95 -10.76 15.61
C ASP A 29 33.91 -10.43 14.53
N ARG A 30 34.19 -10.77 13.27
CA ARG A 30 33.19 -10.66 12.19
C ARG A 30 31.92 -11.47 12.48
N ARG A 31 32.05 -12.64 13.14
CA ARG A 31 30.90 -13.46 13.52
C ARG A 31 30.10 -12.85 14.68
N ILE A 32 30.77 -12.19 15.62
CA ILE A 32 30.13 -11.47 16.72
C ILE A 32 29.36 -10.28 16.16
N GLU A 33 29.97 -9.46 15.29
CA GLU A 33 29.30 -8.34 14.61
C GLU A 33 28.05 -8.81 13.83
N ASP A 34 28.13 -9.96 13.16
CA ASP A 34 26.97 -10.57 12.48
C ASP A 34 25.85 -10.96 13.46
N LEU A 35 26.20 -11.56 14.60
CA LEU A 35 25.23 -11.99 15.61
C LEU A 35 24.60 -10.78 16.32
N GLU A 36 25.38 -9.77 16.65
CA GLU A 36 24.92 -8.50 17.19
C GLU A 36 23.97 -7.80 16.22
N GLY A 37 24.29 -7.79 14.92
CA GLY A 37 23.40 -7.28 13.88
C GLY A 37 22.07 -8.04 13.79
N ILE A 38 22.09 -9.37 13.96
CA ILE A 38 20.86 -10.19 14.01
C ILE A 38 20.01 -9.85 15.24
N ILE A 39 20.65 -9.69 16.42
CA ILE A 39 19.95 -9.31 17.65
C ILE A 39 19.33 -7.92 17.51
N ALA A 40 20.07 -6.95 16.99
CA ALA A 40 19.57 -5.61 16.71
C ALA A 40 18.39 -5.63 15.72
N LYS A 41 18.44 -6.47 14.68
CA LYS A 41 17.32 -6.65 13.75
C LYS A 41 16.07 -7.19 14.44
N PHE A 42 16.20 -8.20 15.31
CA PHE A 42 15.07 -8.72 16.08
C PHE A 42 14.50 -7.70 17.06
N GLN A 43 15.37 -6.98 17.79
CA GLN A 43 14.95 -5.91 18.68
C GLN A 43 14.21 -4.80 17.93
N ARG A 44 14.71 -4.39 16.75
CA ARG A 44 14.02 -3.40 15.90
C ARG A 44 12.70 -3.91 15.34
N THR A 45 12.60 -5.19 15.00
CA THR A 45 11.34 -5.79 14.53
C THR A 45 10.27 -5.79 15.63
N LEU A 46 10.68 -6.01 16.89
CA LEU A 46 9.79 -6.05 18.05
C LEU A 46 9.45 -4.65 18.57
N PHE A 47 10.43 -3.74 18.63
CA PHE A 47 10.33 -2.48 19.37
C PHE A 47 10.60 -1.22 18.53
N GLY A 48 11.04 -1.36 17.27
CA GLY A 48 11.45 -0.24 16.42
C GLY A 48 10.30 0.46 15.69
N GLN A 49 10.55 1.70 15.25
CA GLN A 49 9.62 2.45 14.41
C GLN A 49 9.48 1.79 13.03
N LYS A 50 8.23 1.63 12.55
CA LYS A 50 7.90 1.01 11.25
C LYS A 50 8.14 1.90 10.03
N ARG A 51 8.71 3.10 10.20
CA ARG A 51 8.94 4.06 9.12
C ARG A 51 10.41 4.03 8.71
N GLU A 52 10.66 3.80 7.43
CA GLU A 52 12.01 3.71 6.83
C GLU A 52 12.47 5.09 6.29
N ARG A 53 12.62 6.11 7.16
CA ARG A 53 13.19 7.41 6.74
C ARG A 53 14.72 7.36 6.81
N PHE A 54 15.36 7.80 5.73
CA PHE A 54 16.79 8.05 5.66
C PHE A 54 17.00 9.57 5.60
N GLU A 55 17.21 10.19 6.75
CA GLU A 55 17.55 11.62 6.88
C GLU A 55 19.04 11.71 7.29
N SER A 56 19.77 12.70 6.77
CA SER A 56 21.17 12.94 7.13
C SER A 56 21.29 13.23 8.62
N SER A 57 22.43 12.86 9.20
CA SER A 57 22.72 12.73 10.64
C SER A 57 22.74 14.03 11.46
N ASP A 58 21.74 14.90 11.33
CA ASP A 58 21.53 16.08 12.19
C ASP A 58 20.36 15.90 13.17
N GLN A 59 19.79 14.69 13.24
CA GLN A 59 18.74 14.41 14.21
C GLN A 59 19.38 13.88 15.50
N LEU A 60 19.49 14.78 16.50
CA LEU A 60 19.81 14.44 17.89
C LEU A 60 18.96 13.24 18.34
N SER A 61 19.61 12.11 18.59
CA SER A 61 18.98 11.00 19.31
C SER A 61 18.66 11.49 20.72
N LEU A 62 17.38 11.56 21.08
CA LEU A 62 16.95 11.85 22.45
C LEU A 62 17.35 10.67 23.36
N PRO A 63 18.29 10.84 24.30
CA PRO A 63 18.58 9.84 25.31
C PRO A 63 17.52 9.99 26.41
N PHE A 64 16.67 8.98 26.57
CA PHE A 64 15.55 9.02 27.53
C PHE A 64 15.95 8.77 28.99
N GLU A 65 17.23 8.88 29.35
CA GLU A 65 17.69 8.76 30.73
C GLU A 65 18.74 9.83 31.03
N ALA A 66 18.29 10.96 31.58
CA ALA A 66 19.16 11.94 32.23
C ALA A 66 19.31 11.53 33.71
N THR A 67 20.55 11.52 34.21
CA THR A 67 20.79 11.29 35.66
C THR A 67 20.37 12.53 36.47
N ALA A 68 20.03 12.34 37.75
CA ALA A 68 19.55 13.42 38.62
C ALA A 68 20.54 14.62 38.73
N GLU A 69 21.83 14.34 38.57
CA GLU A 69 22.90 15.35 38.55
C GLU A 69 22.87 16.22 37.27
N GLN A 70 22.43 15.66 36.14
CA GLN A 70 22.24 16.42 34.89
C GLN A 70 20.98 17.29 34.94
N GLN A 71 19.93 16.86 35.64
CA GLN A 71 18.71 17.67 35.82
C GLN A 71 18.97 18.92 36.68
N GLN A 72 19.76 18.81 37.75
CA GLN A 72 20.14 19.96 38.58
C GLN A 72 21.10 20.93 37.87
N ALA A 73 22.04 20.41 37.07
CA ALA A 73 22.92 21.25 36.25
C ALA A 73 22.13 22.02 35.17
N MET A 74 21.12 21.39 34.57
CA MET A 74 20.26 22.01 33.57
C MET A 74 19.31 23.07 34.18
N GLU A 75 18.82 22.88 35.41
CA GLU A 75 18.02 23.88 36.14
C GLU A 75 18.81 25.14 36.53
N LEU A 76 20.11 24.99 36.86
CA LEU A 76 21.01 26.11 37.17
C LEU A 76 21.46 26.88 35.92
N GLU A 77 21.64 26.21 34.77
CA GLU A 77 21.92 26.91 33.50
C GLU A 77 20.68 27.60 32.90
N LEU A 78 19.47 27.11 33.17
CA LEU A 78 18.22 27.71 32.68
C LEU A 78 17.85 29.04 33.35
N THR A 79 18.45 29.36 34.50
CA THR A 79 18.11 30.57 35.27
C THR A 79 18.96 31.80 34.95
N GLU A 80 20.10 31.68 34.26
CA GLU A 80 20.99 32.83 34.01
C GLU A 80 21.12 33.29 32.54
N LYS A 81 20.53 32.62 31.54
CA LYS A 81 20.58 33.10 30.14
C LYS A 81 19.26 32.95 29.40
N VAL A 82 18.36 33.90 29.63
CA VAL A 82 17.27 34.21 28.68
C VAL A 82 17.33 35.69 28.29
N GLU A 83 18.35 36.05 27.52
CA GLU A 83 18.16 37.05 26.46
C GLU A 83 18.28 36.33 25.13
N TYR A 84 17.13 36.00 24.55
CA TYR A 84 17.04 35.44 23.21
C TYR A 84 16.31 36.43 22.31
N VAL A 85 17.03 36.97 21.32
CA VAL A 85 16.42 37.61 20.15
C VAL A 85 15.64 36.53 19.42
N ARG A 86 14.31 36.57 19.59
CA ARG A 86 13.36 35.67 18.94
C ARG A 86 13.37 35.92 17.43
N ARG A 87 14.08 35.08 16.66
CA ARG A 87 13.75 34.91 15.23
C ARG A 87 12.35 34.30 15.16
N LYS A 88 11.35 35.14 14.90
CA LYS A 88 10.00 34.69 14.52
C LYS A 88 10.14 33.91 13.20
N SER A 89 10.25 32.59 13.27
CA SER A 89 9.69 31.77 12.20
C SER A 89 8.18 32.00 12.28
N GLY A 90 7.66 32.78 11.33
CA GLY A 90 6.24 32.91 11.12
C GLY A 90 5.70 31.58 10.63
N SER A 91 5.55 30.61 11.53
CA SER A 91 4.55 29.56 11.39
C SER A 91 3.20 30.27 11.41
N SER A 92 2.75 30.69 10.22
CA SER A 92 1.35 30.96 10.00
C SER A 92 0.66 29.65 10.35
N HIS A 93 0.05 29.56 11.53
CA HIS A 93 -0.89 28.49 11.80
C HIS A 93 -1.90 28.59 10.66
N PRO A 94 -1.99 27.61 9.75
CA PRO A 94 -2.97 27.69 8.69
C PRO A 94 -4.30 27.78 9.42
N GLY A 95 -5.03 28.88 9.22
CA GLY A 95 -6.35 29.05 9.80
C GLY A 95 -7.23 27.84 9.48
N ARG A 96 -8.36 27.70 10.18
CA ARG A 96 -9.31 26.60 10.00
C ARG A 96 -9.52 26.32 8.51
N THR A 97 -9.21 25.10 8.07
CA THR A 97 -9.41 24.69 6.67
C THR A 97 -10.87 24.90 6.31
N LYS A 98 -11.13 25.61 5.20
CA LYS A 98 -12.49 25.88 4.73
C LYS A 98 -13.28 24.57 4.57
N LEU A 99 -14.53 24.57 5.00
CA LEU A 99 -15.42 23.45 4.81
C LEU A 99 -15.74 23.28 3.30
N PRO A 100 -16.05 22.05 2.83
CA PRO A 100 -16.28 21.81 1.41
C PRO A 100 -17.54 22.52 0.88
N GLU A 101 -17.41 23.28 -0.20
CA GLU A 101 -18.49 24.08 -0.82
C GLU A 101 -19.65 23.26 -1.41
N HIS A 102 -19.45 21.95 -1.62
CA HIS A 102 -20.48 21.09 -2.21
C HIS A 102 -21.49 20.53 -1.20
N LEU A 103 -21.28 20.77 0.10
CA LEU A 103 -22.19 20.30 1.15
C LEU A 103 -23.36 21.28 1.30
N PRO A 104 -24.58 20.79 1.60
CA PRO A 104 -25.71 21.67 1.91
C PRO A 104 -25.43 22.46 3.20
N VAL A 105 -25.74 23.75 3.19
CA VAL A 105 -25.58 24.66 4.34
C VAL A 105 -26.96 24.94 4.94
N GLU A 106 -27.09 24.75 6.25
CA GLU A 106 -28.26 25.16 7.04
C GLU A 106 -27.89 26.42 7.83
N GLU A 107 -28.55 27.54 7.53
CA GLU A 107 -28.29 28.82 8.19
C GLU A 107 -29.22 28.99 9.40
N ILE A 108 -28.62 29.11 10.59
CA ILE A 108 -29.35 29.39 11.84
C ILE A 108 -29.01 30.81 12.27
N GLU A 109 -29.98 31.72 12.20
CA GLU A 109 -29.80 33.11 12.61
C GLU A 109 -30.01 33.26 14.13
N LEU A 110 -28.97 33.70 14.84
CA LEU A 110 -29.01 33.99 16.27
C LEU A 110 -29.02 35.50 16.49
N TYR A 111 -29.97 35.99 17.29
CA TYR A 111 -30.12 37.40 17.64
C TYR A 111 -29.86 37.60 19.15
N PRO A 112 -29.24 38.72 19.57
CA PRO A 112 -29.01 39.00 20.99
C PRO A 112 -30.34 39.22 21.74
N GLU A 113 -30.37 38.84 23.01
CA GLU A 113 -31.55 39.01 23.87
C GLU A 113 -31.76 40.49 24.24
N GLY A 114 -32.98 41.02 24.10
CA GLY A 114 -33.34 42.40 24.48
C GLY A 114 -34.23 43.13 23.47
N ASN A 115 -34.55 44.41 23.71
CA ASN A 115 -35.22 45.25 22.72
C ASN A 115 -34.20 45.77 21.70
N LEU A 116 -34.26 45.23 20.48
CA LEU A 116 -33.35 45.53 19.38
C LEU A 116 -33.78 46.74 18.55
N GLU A 117 -34.92 47.36 18.83
CA GLU A 117 -35.48 48.48 18.05
C GLU A 117 -34.63 49.76 18.12
N GLU A 118 -33.88 49.95 19.21
CA GLU A 118 -32.96 51.10 19.38
C GLU A 118 -31.52 50.78 18.93
N MET A 119 -31.24 49.55 18.48
CA MET A 119 -29.89 49.09 18.13
C MET A 119 -29.74 48.90 16.62
N THR A 120 -28.60 49.32 16.06
CA THR A 120 -28.28 49.11 14.65
C THR A 120 -27.34 47.92 14.50
N CYS A 121 -27.64 46.97 13.60
CA CYS A 121 -26.76 45.85 13.29
C CYS A 121 -25.50 46.34 12.54
N ILE A 122 -24.32 46.18 13.15
CA ILE A 122 -23.03 46.65 12.63
C ILE A 122 -22.33 45.59 11.76
N GLY A 123 -22.69 44.31 11.93
CA GLY A 123 -22.13 43.20 11.19
C GLY A 123 -22.65 41.85 11.67
N LYS A 124 -22.30 40.78 10.96
CA LYS A 124 -22.60 39.39 11.33
C LYS A 124 -21.29 38.66 11.60
N GLU A 125 -21.24 37.90 12.68
CA GLU A 125 -20.16 36.95 12.96
C GLU A 125 -20.62 35.55 12.54
N ILE A 126 -19.96 34.94 11.56
CA ILE A 126 -20.34 33.64 10.99
C ILE A 126 -19.46 32.56 11.61
N THR A 127 -20.08 31.61 12.31
CA THR A 127 -19.42 30.40 12.79
C THR A 127 -19.96 29.20 12.03
N GLU A 128 -19.07 28.52 11.29
CA GLU A 128 -19.42 27.30 10.57
C GLU A 128 -19.12 26.06 11.43
N GLU A 129 -20.09 25.15 11.51
CA GLU A 129 -19.97 23.84 12.16
C GLU A 129 -20.27 22.73 11.13
N LEU A 130 -19.45 21.69 11.11
CA LEU A 130 -19.70 20.50 10.29
C LEU A 130 -20.49 19.49 11.11
N ASP A 131 -21.80 19.46 10.91
CA ASP A 131 -22.69 18.50 11.57
C ASP A 131 -22.98 17.26 10.69
N TYR A 132 -23.44 16.16 11.31
CA TYR A 132 -23.76 14.90 10.65
C TYR A 132 -25.22 14.49 10.87
N GLN A 133 -26.03 14.58 9.82
CA GLN A 133 -27.36 13.96 9.79
C GLN A 133 -27.26 12.48 9.32
N PRO A 134 -27.72 11.50 10.12
CA PRO A 134 -27.63 10.10 9.75
C PRO A 134 -28.30 9.76 8.42
N ALA A 135 -27.74 8.78 7.70
CA ALA A 135 -28.30 8.29 6.45
C ALA A 135 -29.77 7.84 6.62
N ARG A 136 -30.67 8.40 5.81
CA ARG A 136 -32.11 8.08 5.86
C ARG A 136 -32.43 6.82 5.07
N TYR A 137 -33.09 5.84 5.69
CA TYR A 137 -33.63 4.66 5.02
C TYR A 137 -35.04 4.95 4.49
N ILE A 138 -35.31 4.65 3.20
CA ILE A 138 -36.59 4.90 2.56
C ILE A 138 -37.22 3.61 2.03
N ILE A 139 -38.55 3.52 2.08
CA ILE A 139 -39.33 2.43 1.46
C ILE A 139 -39.81 2.92 0.09
N ARG A 140 -39.24 2.38 -0.99
CA ARG A 140 -39.73 2.63 -2.35
C ARG A 140 -40.88 1.67 -2.68
N ARG A 141 -42.11 2.17 -2.66
CA ARG A 141 -43.32 1.40 -2.99
C ARG A 141 -43.71 1.62 -4.45
N TYR A 142 -43.71 0.54 -5.24
CA TYR A 142 -44.20 0.57 -6.62
C TYR A 142 -45.66 0.10 -6.65
N ILE A 143 -46.59 1.03 -6.85
CA ILE A 143 -48.02 0.73 -7.01
C ILE A 143 -48.30 0.58 -8.50
N ARG A 144 -48.86 -0.57 -8.90
CA ARG A 144 -49.18 -0.86 -10.30
C ARG A 144 -50.67 -1.14 -10.42
N TYR A 145 -51.35 -0.24 -11.11
CA TYR A 145 -52.78 -0.39 -11.40
C TYR A 145 -52.97 -1.42 -12.52
N LYS A 146 -54.01 -2.24 -12.37
CA LYS A 146 -54.44 -3.22 -13.37
C LYS A 146 -55.68 -2.69 -14.05
N TYR A 147 -55.66 -2.65 -15.37
CA TYR A 147 -56.80 -2.21 -16.18
C TYR A 147 -57.31 -3.37 -17.02
N ILE A 148 -58.61 -3.38 -17.27
CA ILE A 148 -59.28 -4.27 -18.21
C ILE A 148 -59.86 -3.39 -19.30
N HIS A 149 -59.67 -3.76 -20.57
CA HIS A 149 -60.34 -3.07 -21.66
C HIS A 149 -61.83 -3.46 -21.67
N GLN A 150 -62.74 -2.49 -21.66
CA GLN A 150 -64.19 -2.75 -21.59
C GLN A 150 -64.70 -3.65 -22.73
N SER A 151 -64.03 -3.65 -23.89
CA SER A 151 -64.39 -4.49 -25.04
C SER A 151 -63.76 -5.89 -25.05
N ALA A 152 -63.00 -6.28 -24.02
CA ALA A 152 -62.25 -7.55 -23.97
C ALA A 152 -62.91 -8.60 -23.05
N GLN A 153 -64.24 -8.53 -22.86
CA GLN A 153 -65.02 -9.66 -22.34
C GLN A 153 -65.30 -10.63 -23.49
N THR A 154 -64.34 -11.50 -23.78
CA THR A 154 -64.52 -12.66 -24.67
C THR A 154 -64.46 -13.94 -23.86
N GLU A 155 -65.16 -15.00 -24.31
CA GLU A 155 -65.34 -16.30 -23.64
C GLU A 155 -64.02 -17.00 -23.21
N ALA A 156 -62.87 -16.54 -23.70
CA ALA A 156 -61.54 -17.07 -23.38
C ALA A 156 -60.81 -16.39 -22.19
N GLY A 157 -61.45 -15.45 -21.48
CA GLY A 157 -60.93 -14.82 -20.26
C GLY A 157 -60.44 -13.38 -20.43
N THR A 158 -60.45 -12.62 -19.33
CA THR A 158 -60.18 -11.17 -19.30
C THR A 158 -58.68 -10.86 -19.40
N ALA A 159 -58.28 -10.15 -20.46
CA ALA A 159 -56.91 -9.67 -20.62
C ALA A 159 -56.63 -8.45 -19.72
N PHE A 160 -55.71 -8.60 -18.74
CA PHE A 160 -55.30 -7.52 -17.85
C PHE A 160 -54.10 -6.76 -18.42
N HIS A 161 -54.19 -5.43 -18.47
CA HIS A 161 -53.06 -4.55 -18.76
C HIS A 161 -52.45 -4.04 -17.46
N ILE A 162 -51.15 -4.29 -17.28
CA ILE A 162 -50.38 -3.86 -16.10
C ILE A 162 -49.00 -3.35 -16.54
N ALA A 163 -48.54 -2.27 -15.93
CA ALA A 163 -47.19 -1.74 -16.18
C ALA A 163 -46.10 -2.74 -15.76
N ALA A 164 -45.03 -2.83 -16.55
CA ALA A 164 -43.85 -3.61 -16.19
C ALA A 164 -43.16 -2.98 -14.97
N LEU A 165 -42.61 -3.82 -14.11
CA LEU A 165 -41.82 -3.35 -12.97
C LEU A 165 -40.42 -2.95 -13.48
N PRO A 166 -39.80 -1.87 -12.95
CA PRO A 166 -38.42 -1.55 -13.30
C PRO A 166 -37.48 -2.71 -12.96
N SER A 167 -36.45 -2.89 -13.78
CA SER A 167 -35.41 -3.90 -13.55
C SER A 167 -34.76 -3.72 -12.18
N ARG A 168 -34.51 -4.84 -11.49
CA ARG A 168 -33.88 -4.87 -10.16
C ARG A 168 -32.63 -5.73 -10.23
N LEU A 169 -31.62 -5.38 -9.42
CA LEU A 169 -30.39 -6.16 -9.34
C LEU A 169 -30.63 -7.59 -8.83
N ILE A 170 -31.50 -7.71 -7.82
CA ILE A 170 -31.94 -8.99 -7.25
C ILE A 170 -33.46 -9.04 -7.32
N ASP A 171 -33.99 -9.99 -8.10
CA ASP A 171 -35.42 -10.18 -8.25
C ASP A 171 -36.09 -10.55 -6.92
N LYS A 172 -37.26 -9.97 -6.68
CA LYS A 172 -38.07 -10.15 -5.46
C LYS A 172 -37.34 -9.80 -4.14
N SER A 173 -36.20 -9.11 -4.20
CA SER A 173 -35.50 -8.65 -3.00
C SER A 173 -36.17 -7.42 -2.37
N MET A 174 -36.08 -7.33 -1.05
CA MET A 174 -36.42 -6.12 -0.28
C MET A 174 -35.35 -5.03 -0.43
N ALA A 175 -34.09 -5.42 -0.67
CA ALA A 175 -32.99 -4.47 -0.78
C ALA A 175 -32.99 -3.74 -2.14
N GLY A 176 -33.05 -2.41 -2.09
CA GLY A 176 -32.81 -1.54 -3.25
C GLY A 176 -31.32 -1.44 -3.59
N THR A 177 -31.00 -0.98 -4.80
CA THR A 177 -29.62 -0.86 -5.30
C THR A 177 -28.73 0.03 -4.43
N GLY A 178 -29.25 1.17 -3.95
CA GLY A 178 -28.50 2.07 -3.07
C GLY A 178 -28.09 1.43 -1.74
N LEU A 179 -28.98 0.62 -1.15
CA LEU A 179 -28.69 -0.13 0.07
C LEU A 179 -27.63 -1.21 -0.18
N LEU A 180 -27.70 -1.91 -1.31
CA LEU A 180 -26.70 -2.92 -1.68
C LEU A 180 -25.33 -2.28 -1.91
N ALA A 181 -25.29 -1.13 -2.58
CA ALA A 181 -24.05 -0.38 -2.80
C ALA A 181 -23.43 0.09 -1.48
N SER A 182 -24.23 0.60 -0.54
CA SER A 182 -23.73 1.01 0.78
C SER A 182 -23.19 -0.17 1.57
N ILE A 183 -23.89 -1.31 1.60
CA ILE A 183 -23.43 -2.53 2.30
C ILE A 183 -22.07 -3.00 1.77
N LEU A 184 -21.88 -2.98 0.45
CA LEU A 184 -20.61 -3.37 -0.19
C LEU A 184 -19.50 -2.36 0.10
N THR A 185 -19.79 -1.07 0.00
CA THR A 185 -18.84 0.01 0.31
C THR A 185 -18.39 -0.07 1.76
N ASP A 186 -19.34 -0.11 2.69
CA ASP A 186 -19.08 -0.25 4.13
C ASP A 186 -18.18 -1.47 4.41
N LYS A 187 -18.42 -2.60 3.73
CA LYS A 187 -17.66 -3.83 3.97
C LYS A 187 -16.24 -3.77 3.40
N TYR A 188 -16.09 -3.36 2.15
CA TYR A 188 -14.86 -3.54 1.40
C TYR A 188 -13.98 -2.29 1.38
N VAL A 189 -14.58 -1.11 1.45
CA VAL A 189 -13.88 0.19 1.51
C VAL A 189 -13.69 0.64 2.97
N ASP A 190 -14.77 0.69 3.76
CA ASP A 190 -14.69 1.14 5.16
C ASP A 190 -14.32 0.01 6.14
N HIS A 191 -14.13 -1.20 5.60
CA HIS A 191 -13.72 -2.38 6.35
C HIS A 191 -14.63 -2.72 7.54
N LEU A 192 -15.92 -2.39 7.45
CA LEU A 192 -16.94 -2.66 8.45
C LEU A 192 -17.55 -4.06 8.23
N PRO A 193 -17.25 -5.05 9.09
CA PRO A 193 -17.76 -6.41 8.93
C PRO A 193 -19.30 -6.45 8.92
N LEU A 194 -19.87 -7.42 8.18
CA LEU A 194 -21.32 -7.55 8.03
C LEU A 194 -22.06 -7.70 9.37
N TYR A 195 -21.44 -8.34 10.36
CA TYR A 195 -22.04 -8.44 11.70
C TYR A 195 -22.21 -7.04 12.35
N ARG A 196 -21.27 -6.11 12.15
CA ARG A 196 -21.36 -4.74 12.68
C ARG A 196 -22.41 -3.94 11.92
N GLN A 197 -22.52 -4.17 10.61
CA GLN A 197 -23.61 -3.60 9.80
C GLN A 197 -24.99 -4.09 10.28
N LEU A 198 -25.15 -5.38 10.62
CA LEU A 198 -26.38 -5.90 11.23
C LEU A 198 -26.71 -5.19 12.55
N GLN A 199 -25.72 -4.90 13.39
CA GLN A 199 -25.96 -4.13 14.61
C GLN A 199 -26.40 -2.69 14.31
N ARG A 200 -25.89 -2.05 13.24
CA ARG A 200 -26.38 -0.74 12.78
C ARG A 200 -27.86 -0.81 12.40
N PHE A 201 -28.24 -1.78 11.56
CA PHE A 201 -29.65 -1.98 11.19
C PHE A 201 -30.55 -2.24 12.41
N LYS A 202 -30.06 -3.02 13.39
CA LYS A 202 -30.80 -3.28 14.64
C LYS A 202 -31.06 -2.01 15.46
N ARG A 203 -30.09 -1.09 15.55
CA ARG A 203 -30.26 0.20 16.26
C ARG A 203 -31.30 1.09 15.58
N GLU A 204 -31.36 1.02 14.26
CA GLU A 204 -32.38 1.70 13.43
C GLU A 204 -33.73 0.95 13.41
N LYS A 205 -33.87 -0.11 14.22
CA LYS A 205 -35.06 -0.96 14.30
C LYS A 205 -35.47 -1.59 12.96
N ILE A 206 -34.49 -1.85 12.08
CA ILE A 206 -34.67 -2.54 10.80
C ILE A 206 -34.23 -4.01 10.98
N PRO A 207 -35.16 -4.96 11.18
CA PRO A 207 -34.80 -6.36 11.39
C PRO A 207 -34.34 -7.00 10.07
N ILE A 208 -33.06 -7.35 9.99
CA ILE A 208 -32.48 -8.09 8.86
C ILE A 208 -31.78 -9.33 9.41
N ALA A 209 -32.12 -10.51 8.88
CA ALA A 209 -31.44 -11.75 9.24
C ALA A 209 -30.04 -11.78 8.62
N ALA A 210 -29.06 -12.36 9.33
CA ALA A 210 -27.68 -12.45 8.85
C ALA A 210 -27.57 -13.16 7.48
N SER A 211 -28.29 -14.28 7.32
CA SER A 211 -28.36 -15.03 6.07
C SER A 211 -28.89 -14.21 4.88
N THR A 212 -29.80 -13.26 5.15
CA THR A 212 -30.34 -12.36 4.13
C THR A 212 -29.29 -11.36 3.68
N LEU A 213 -28.55 -10.77 4.62
CA LEU A 213 -27.46 -9.83 4.32
C LEU A 213 -26.33 -10.52 3.55
N ASP A 214 -25.92 -11.71 3.97
CA ASP A 214 -24.91 -12.51 3.26
C ASP A 214 -25.38 -12.89 1.84
N GLY A 215 -26.66 -13.28 1.71
CA GLY A 215 -27.29 -13.58 0.43
C GLY A 215 -27.34 -12.36 -0.50
N TRP A 216 -27.61 -11.17 0.02
CA TRP A 216 -27.59 -9.92 -0.73
C TRP A 216 -26.19 -9.60 -1.25
N VAL A 217 -25.16 -9.69 -0.40
CA VAL A 217 -23.77 -9.49 -0.81
C VAL A 217 -23.39 -10.49 -1.89
N SER A 218 -23.70 -11.77 -1.70
CA SER A 218 -23.40 -12.83 -2.66
C SER A 218 -24.00 -12.56 -4.04
N LYS A 219 -25.33 -12.35 -4.09
CA LYS A 219 -26.05 -12.13 -5.34
C LYS A 219 -25.62 -10.85 -6.03
N SER A 220 -25.33 -9.79 -5.27
CA SER A 220 -24.84 -8.53 -5.84
C SER A 220 -23.49 -8.71 -6.52
N LEU A 221 -22.55 -9.40 -5.86
CA LEU A 221 -21.22 -9.65 -6.41
C LEU A 221 -21.24 -10.58 -7.62
N ASN A 222 -22.10 -11.60 -7.64
CA ASN A 222 -22.26 -12.48 -8.81
C ASN A 222 -22.72 -11.71 -10.06
N ARG A 223 -23.50 -10.63 -9.92
CA ARG A 223 -23.91 -9.81 -11.07
C ARG A 223 -22.75 -9.00 -11.65
N LEU A 224 -21.67 -8.80 -10.90
CA LEU A 224 -20.47 -8.08 -11.36
C LEU A 224 -19.44 -8.98 -12.04
N GLU A 225 -19.66 -10.30 -12.06
CA GLU A 225 -18.73 -11.27 -12.66
C GLU A 225 -18.45 -10.97 -14.14
N ILE A 226 -19.46 -10.58 -14.91
CA ILE A 226 -19.31 -10.21 -16.32
C ILE A 226 -18.32 -9.04 -16.49
N LEU A 227 -18.39 -8.03 -15.61
CA LEU A 227 -17.47 -6.90 -15.64
C LEU A 227 -16.06 -7.32 -15.24
N TYR A 228 -15.94 -8.28 -14.31
CA TYR A 228 -14.66 -8.80 -13.86
C TYR A 228 -13.98 -9.63 -14.95
N ASP A 229 -14.74 -10.42 -15.72
CA ASP A 229 -14.22 -11.17 -16.86
C ASP A 229 -13.67 -10.23 -17.95
N TRP A 230 -14.35 -9.11 -18.19
CA TRP A 230 -13.86 -8.07 -19.09
C TRP A 230 -12.60 -7.39 -18.55
N LEU A 231 -12.55 -7.10 -17.24
CA LEU A 231 -11.37 -6.55 -16.59
C LEU A 231 -10.17 -7.50 -16.66
N GLU A 232 -10.40 -8.81 -16.51
CA GLU A 232 -9.36 -9.84 -16.66
C GLU A 232 -8.77 -9.81 -18.08
N LYS A 233 -9.62 -9.70 -19.11
CA LYS A 233 -9.19 -9.59 -20.52
C LYS A 233 -8.43 -8.29 -20.79
N ASP A 234 -8.96 -7.16 -20.30
CA ASP A 234 -8.33 -5.85 -20.47
C ASP A 234 -6.95 -5.80 -19.80
N THR A 235 -6.82 -6.34 -18.58
CA THR A 235 -5.55 -6.43 -17.83
C THR A 235 -4.49 -7.21 -18.60
N ARG A 236 -4.87 -8.33 -19.25
CA ARG A 236 -3.94 -9.14 -20.08
C ARG A 236 -3.43 -8.41 -21.32
N SER A 237 -4.21 -7.45 -21.82
CA SER A 237 -3.86 -6.68 -23.03
C SER A 237 -2.90 -5.53 -22.75
N LYS A 238 -2.66 -5.19 -21.47
CA LYS A 238 -1.77 -4.07 -21.10
C LYS A 238 -0.32 -4.42 -21.40
N GLY A 239 0.45 -3.43 -21.85
CA GLY A 239 1.88 -3.60 -22.10
C GLY A 239 2.78 -3.44 -20.87
N TYR A 240 2.24 -2.97 -19.74
CA TYR A 240 2.97 -2.78 -18.49
C TYR A 240 2.11 -3.19 -17.30
N LEU A 241 2.60 -4.15 -16.51
CA LEU A 241 1.95 -4.64 -15.30
C LEU A 241 2.93 -4.67 -14.13
N GLN A 242 2.52 -4.06 -13.03
CA GLN A 242 3.09 -4.29 -11.70
C GLN A 242 2.33 -5.44 -11.04
N VAL A 243 3.07 -6.38 -10.45
CA VAL A 243 2.49 -7.56 -9.82
C VAL A 243 3.04 -7.74 -8.41
N ASP A 244 2.13 -7.96 -7.48
CA ASP A 244 2.42 -8.26 -6.08
C ASP A 244 1.32 -9.17 -5.53
N GLU A 245 1.56 -9.82 -4.40
CA GLU A 245 0.60 -10.71 -3.78
C GLU A 245 0.29 -10.38 -2.33
N THR A 246 -0.95 -10.65 -1.94
CA THR A 246 -1.35 -10.57 -0.54
C THR A 246 -2.14 -11.80 -0.11
N THR A 247 -1.96 -12.20 1.14
CA THR A 247 -2.65 -13.38 1.68
C THR A 247 -4.09 -13.07 2.10
N ILE A 248 -4.95 -14.09 2.13
CA ILE A 248 -6.25 -14.09 2.79
C ILE A 248 -6.51 -15.46 3.44
N ARG A 249 -7.04 -15.47 4.66
CA ARG A 249 -7.51 -16.70 5.31
C ARG A 249 -8.89 -17.06 4.80
N VAL A 250 -9.12 -18.32 4.48
CA VAL A 250 -10.37 -18.80 3.90
C VAL A 250 -10.86 -20.03 4.66
N LEU A 251 -12.14 -20.06 4.99
CA LEU A 251 -12.77 -21.26 5.54
C LEU A 251 -12.92 -22.31 4.43
N ASP A 252 -12.48 -23.51 4.72
CA ASP A 252 -12.50 -24.65 3.81
C ASP A 252 -13.11 -25.83 4.56
N ALA A 253 -14.22 -26.37 4.03
CA ALA A 253 -14.94 -27.47 4.66
C ALA A 253 -14.07 -28.74 4.81
N THR A 254 -13.02 -28.88 3.97
CA THR A 254 -12.08 -30.00 4.05
C THR A 254 -11.08 -29.85 5.20
N LYS A 255 -10.87 -28.64 5.72
CA LYS A 255 -9.91 -28.33 6.79
C LYS A 255 -10.63 -28.05 8.11
N LYS A 256 -10.77 -29.06 8.95
CA LYS A 256 -11.36 -28.89 10.29
C LYS A 256 -10.49 -27.99 11.18
N LYS A 257 -11.10 -26.98 11.81
CA LYS A 257 -10.48 -26.03 12.77
C LYS A 257 -9.26 -25.26 12.24
N GLN A 258 -9.02 -25.25 10.94
CA GLN A 258 -7.94 -24.49 10.32
C GLN A 258 -8.48 -23.68 9.15
N THR A 259 -7.82 -22.57 8.86
CA THR A 259 -8.11 -21.78 7.65
C THR A 259 -7.15 -22.18 6.55
N HIS A 260 -7.64 -22.20 5.32
CA HIS A 260 -6.80 -22.26 4.14
C HIS A 260 -6.13 -20.90 3.92
N LEU A 261 -4.83 -20.89 3.63
CA LEU A 261 -4.11 -19.67 3.29
C LEU A 261 -4.17 -19.45 1.77
N GLY A 262 -5.13 -18.64 1.33
CA GLY A 262 -5.26 -18.22 -0.06
C GLY A 262 -4.48 -16.95 -0.35
N TYR A 263 -4.35 -16.64 -1.63
CA TYR A 263 -3.58 -15.50 -2.13
C TYR A 263 -4.41 -14.70 -3.13
N TYR A 264 -4.37 -13.38 -2.99
CA TYR A 264 -4.76 -12.45 -4.04
C TYR A 264 -3.50 -12.01 -4.77
N TRP A 265 -3.43 -12.36 -6.05
CA TRP A 265 -2.43 -11.87 -6.98
C TRP A 265 -2.96 -10.59 -7.59
N VAL A 266 -2.24 -9.49 -7.37
CA VAL A 266 -2.70 -8.16 -7.75
C VAL A 266 -1.89 -7.68 -8.93
N TYR A 267 -2.59 -7.35 -10.01
CA TYR A 267 -2.02 -6.81 -11.23
C TYR A 267 -2.48 -5.36 -11.36
N HIS A 268 -1.52 -4.46 -11.51
CA HIS A 268 -1.79 -3.03 -11.59
C HIS A 268 -1.06 -2.46 -12.81
N ASN A 269 -1.78 -1.68 -13.62
CA ASN A 269 -1.15 -0.87 -14.67
C ASN A 269 -1.06 0.59 -14.18
N PRO A 270 0.16 1.12 -13.91
CA PRO A 270 0.33 2.50 -13.46
C PRO A 270 -0.16 3.55 -14.46
N MET A 271 -0.24 3.22 -15.75
CA MET A 271 -0.55 4.17 -16.81
C MET A 271 -2.03 4.57 -16.84
N ASP A 272 -2.93 3.61 -16.67
CA ASP A 272 -4.38 3.84 -16.71
C ASP A 272 -5.07 3.61 -15.35
N GLY A 273 -4.33 3.11 -14.35
CA GLY A 273 -4.84 2.85 -13.01
C GLY A 273 -5.68 1.57 -12.89
N THR A 274 -5.64 0.69 -13.90
CA THR A 274 -6.31 -0.62 -13.87
C THR A 274 -5.76 -1.45 -12.72
N VAL A 275 -6.63 -2.07 -11.92
CA VAL A 275 -6.26 -2.97 -10.82
C VAL A 275 -7.10 -4.23 -10.89
N LEU A 276 -6.46 -5.40 -10.88
CA LEU A 276 -7.09 -6.71 -10.84
C LEU A 276 -6.57 -7.51 -9.66
N PHE A 277 -7.46 -7.95 -8.78
CA PHE A 277 -7.17 -8.93 -7.74
C PHE A 277 -7.65 -10.30 -8.22
N ASP A 278 -6.72 -11.21 -8.50
CA ASP A 278 -7.00 -12.59 -8.88
C ASP A 278 -6.80 -13.53 -7.69
N TYR A 279 -7.86 -14.22 -7.28
CA TYR A 279 -7.80 -15.15 -6.17
C TYR A 279 -7.27 -16.52 -6.59
N LYS A 280 -6.31 -17.04 -5.84
CA LYS A 280 -5.75 -18.38 -6.01
C LYS A 280 -5.62 -19.09 -4.67
N LYS A 281 -5.83 -20.41 -4.69
CA LYS A 281 -5.72 -21.25 -3.49
C LYS A 281 -4.26 -21.35 -3.01
N GLY A 282 -3.29 -21.33 -3.92
CA GLY A 282 -1.86 -21.43 -3.57
C GLY A 282 -1.03 -20.24 -4.06
N ARG A 283 0.22 -20.17 -3.57
CA ARG A 283 1.27 -19.24 -4.03
C ARG A 283 2.17 -19.85 -5.12
N GLY A 284 1.82 -21.03 -5.63
CA GLY A 284 2.64 -21.75 -6.61
C GLY A 284 2.71 -21.03 -7.96
N LYS A 285 3.65 -21.46 -8.82
CA LYS A 285 3.83 -20.88 -10.17
C LYS A 285 2.58 -20.93 -11.03
N ASP A 286 1.67 -21.89 -10.81
CA ASP A 286 0.42 -22.02 -11.57
C ASP A 286 -0.55 -20.84 -11.37
N ALA A 287 -0.41 -20.11 -10.27
CA ALA A 287 -1.32 -19.02 -9.93
C ALA A 287 -1.29 -17.88 -10.95
N PRO A 288 -0.14 -17.25 -11.24
CA PRO A 288 -0.06 -16.20 -12.27
C PRO A 288 -0.11 -16.74 -13.71
N LYS A 289 0.07 -18.05 -13.91
CA LYS A 289 0.11 -18.67 -15.25
C LYS A 289 -1.12 -18.30 -16.07
N LYS A 290 -2.32 -18.43 -15.51
CA LYS A 290 -3.56 -18.17 -16.24
C LYS A 290 -3.61 -16.76 -16.83
N LEU A 291 -3.06 -15.76 -16.13
CA LEU A 291 -3.11 -14.36 -16.54
C LEU A 291 -1.90 -13.93 -17.37
N LEU A 292 -0.70 -14.41 -17.03
CA LEU A 292 0.54 -14.04 -17.70
C LEU A 292 0.90 -14.94 -18.89
N GLU A 293 0.14 -16.01 -19.14
CA GLU A 293 0.34 -16.86 -20.32
C GLU A 293 0.16 -16.07 -21.61
N GLY A 294 1.23 -15.99 -22.40
CA GLY A 294 1.27 -15.23 -23.65
C GLY A 294 1.42 -13.72 -23.47
N PHE A 295 1.62 -13.23 -22.25
CA PHE A 295 1.88 -11.82 -21.98
C PHE A 295 3.19 -11.37 -22.65
N LYS A 296 3.17 -10.17 -23.22
CA LYS A 296 4.34 -9.51 -23.81
C LYS A 296 4.36 -8.06 -23.37
N GLY A 297 5.51 -7.58 -22.95
CA GLY A 297 5.68 -6.23 -22.41
C GLY A 297 6.49 -6.21 -21.13
N TYR A 298 6.23 -5.22 -20.29
CA TYR A 298 6.96 -4.94 -19.06
C TYR A 298 6.23 -5.54 -17.85
N LEU A 299 6.93 -6.39 -17.10
CA LEU A 299 6.42 -6.99 -15.87
C LEU A 299 7.27 -6.46 -14.72
N GLN A 300 6.70 -5.84 -13.69
CA GLN A 300 7.45 -5.33 -12.54
C GLN A 300 7.02 -6.01 -11.24
N SER A 301 7.98 -6.48 -10.43
CA SER A 301 7.70 -7.12 -9.13
C SER A 301 8.82 -6.91 -8.10
N ASP A 302 8.63 -7.45 -6.89
CA ASP A 302 9.55 -7.39 -5.74
C ASP A 302 10.76 -8.35 -5.84
N GLY A 303 10.93 -9.04 -6.96
CA GLY A 303 12.02 -9.98 -7.18
C GLY A 303 11.78 -11.38 -6.59
N TYR A 304 10.55 -11.74 -6.22
CA TYR A 304 10.21 -13.12 -5.85
C TYR A 304 10.45 -14.10 -7.02
N ALA A 305 11.08 -15.25 -6.72
CA ALA A 305 11.58 -16.22 -7.71
C ALA A 305 10.50 -16.80 -8.66
N VAL A 306 9.21 -16.71 -8.30
CA VAL A 306 8.12 -17.10 -9.21
C VAL A 306 8.10 -16.18 -10.43
N TYR A 307 8.29 -14.88 -10.25
CA TYR A 307 8.27 -13.90 -11.33
C TYR A 307 9.48 -14.01 -12.27
N GLU A 308 10.65 -14.40 -11.76
CA GLU A 308 11.84 -14.62 -12.59
C GLU A 308 11.57 -15.65 -13.71
N SER A 309 10.77 -16.69 -13.44
CA SER A 309 10.44 -17.68 -14.47
C SER A 309 9.51 -17.14 -15.56
N TYR A 310 8.72 -16.12 -15.27
CA TYR A 310 7.88 -15.42 -16.25
C TYR A 310 8.66 -14.32 -16.98
N GLY A 311 9.56 -13.64 -16.29
CA GLY A 311 10.47 -12.65 -16.86
C GLY A 311 11.37 -13.21 -17.95
N ARG A 312 11.69 -14.51 -17.90
CA ARG A 312 12.48 -15.22 -18.93
C ARG A 312 11.68 -15.63 -20.17
N GLN A 313 10.37 -15.38 -20.22
CA GLN A 313 9.57 -15.68 -21.40
C GLN A 313 9.88 -14.72 -22.54
N GLN A 314 9.84 -15.22 -23.77
CA GLN A 314 10.16 -14.41 -24.95
C GLN A 314 9.18 -13.25 -25.11
N GLY A 315 9.71 -12.02 -25.14
CA GLY A 315 8.91 -10.80 -25.28
C GLY A 315 8.47 -10.17 -23.95
N VAL A 316 8.91 -10.71 -22.81
CA VAL A 316 8.72 -10.09 -21.49
C VAL A 316 10.02 -9.43 -21.05
N THR A 317 9.94 -8.18 -20.59
CA THR A 317 11.04 -7.50 -19.89
C THR A 317 10.66 -7.41 -18.41
N HIS A 318 11.41 -8.08 -17.55
CA HIS A 318 11.16 -8.05 -16.10
C HIS A 318 11.88 -6.87 -15.45
N LEU A 319 11.17 -6.18 -14.56
CA LEU A 319 11.66 -5.10 -13.73
C LEU A 319 11.61 -5.51 -12.27
N CYS A 320 12.68 -5.23 -11.55
CA CYS A 320 12.70 -5.34 -10.10
C CYS A 320 12.47 -3.98 -9.44
N CYS A 321 12.12 -4.02 -8.17
CA CYS A 321 11.72 -2.84 -7.40
C CYS A 321 12.89 -2.28 -6.57
N TRP A 322 13.29 -1.03 -6.83
CA TRP A 322 14.34 -0.36 -6.04
C TRP A 322 13.96 -0.16 -4.58
N ALA A 323 12.67 -0.05 -4.25
CA ALA A 323 12.23 0.07 -2.86
C ALA A 323 12.58 -1.19 -2.04
N HIS A 324 12.55 -2.38 -2.65
CA HIS A 324 12.96 -3.62 -2.00
C HIS A 324 14.47 -3.70 -1.81
N ALA A 325 15.26 -3.36 -2.84
CA ALA A 325 16.72 -3.28 -2.71
C ALA A 325 17.12 -2.27 -1.62
N ARG A 326 16.47 -1.10 -1.58
CA ARG A 326 16.66 -0.08 -0.54
C ARG A 326 16.38 -0.61 0.86
N ARG A 327 15.29 -1.38 1.04
CA ARG A 327 14.93 -1.96 2.35
C ARG A 327 16.01 -2.89 2.87
N GLU A 328 16.60 -3.73 2.01
CA GLU A 328 17.68 -4.63 2.42
C GLU A 328 18.91 -3.84 2.93
N PHE A 329 19.30 -2.75 2.26
CA PHE A 329 20.38 -1.88 2.75
C PHE A 329 20.02 -1.12 4.03
N PHE A 330 18.77 -0.66 4.15
CA PHE A 330 18.29 0.01 5.37
C PHE A 330 18.33 -0.91 6.59
N ASP A 331 17.92 -2.17 6.42
CA ASP A 331 18.03 -3.20 7.46
C ASP A 331 19.50 -3.53 7.79
N ALA A 332 20.39 -3.47 6.79
CA ALA A 332 21.81 -3.76 6.94
C ALA A 332 22.61 -2.69 7.72
N GLN A 333 22.04 -1.49 7.95
CA GLN A 333 22.72 -0.43 8.72
C GLN A 333 23.15 -0.85 10.13
N GLN A 334 22.47 -1.86 10.71
CA GLN A 334 22.81 -2.40 12.04
C GLN A 334 24.03 -3.32 12.02
N ASN A 335 24.42 -3.83 10.84
CA ASN A 335 25.54 -4.74 10.65
C ASN A 335 26.75 -4.03 10.05
N ASP A 336 26.54 -3.16 9.06
CA ASP A 336 27.60 -2.32 8.47
C ASP A 336 27.01 -0.96 8.08
N LYS A 337 27.10 -0.01 9.01
CA LYS A 337 26.51 1.33 8.83
C LYS A 337 27.13 2.08 7.65
N LEU A 338 28.46 2.08 7.53
CA LEU A 338 29.15 2.88 6.51
C LEU A 338 28.79 2.41 5.09
N LYS A 339 28.86 1.10 4.82
CA LYS A 339 28.52 0.57 3.49
C LYS A 339 27.02 0.70 3.20
N ALA A 340 26.17 0.44 4.20
CA ALA A 340 24.73 0.59 4.03
C ALA A 340 24.32 2.05 3.73
N GLU A 341 24.85 3.03 4.45
CA GLU A 341 24.54 4.45 4.23
C GLU A 341 25.04 4.96 2.87
N LEU A 342 26.20 4.48 2.42
CA LEU A 342 26.71 4.80 1.08
C LEU A 342 25.81 4.22 -0.02
N ALA A 343 25.40 2.95 0.10
CA ALA A 343 24.43 2.33 -0.81
C ALA A 343 23.08 3.08 -0.82
N LEU A 344 22.56 3.44 0.35
CA LEU A 344 21.33 4.24 0.48
C LEU A 344 21.48 5.62 -0.16
N THR A 345 22.67 6.22 -0.14
CA THR A 345 22.96 7.50 -0.78
C THR A 345 22.91 7.38 -2.31
N PHE A 346 23.46 6.31 -2.89
CA PHE A 346 23.30 6.05 -4.34
C PHE A 346 21.83 5.93 -4.71
N ILE A 347 21.08 5.11 -3.98
CA ILE A 347 19.64 4.90 -4.23
C ILE A 347 18.86 6.21 -4.07
N LYS A 348 19.18 7.02 -3.06
CA LYS A 348 18.55 8.34 -2.85
C LYS A 348 18.70 9.23 -4.08
N LYS A 349 19.90 9.30 -4.68
CA LYS A 349 20.13 10.09 -5.90
C LYS A 349 19.31 9.60 -7.08
N LEU A 350 19.06 8.30 -7.21
CA LEU A 350 18.14 7.77 -8.24
C LEU A 350 16.71 8.27 -8.01
N TYR A 351 16.25 8.27 -6.76
CA TYR A 351 14.93 8.80 -6.41
C TYR A 351 14.83 10.33 -6.59
N GLU A 352 15.92 11.08 -6.43
CA GLU A 352 15.98 12.51 -6.74
C GLU A 352 15.80 12.77 -8.24
N VAL A 353 16.39 11.92 -9.11
CA VAL A 353 16.15 11.98 -10.57
C VAL A 353 14.66 11.76 -10.88
N GLU A 354 14.03 10.77 -10.25
CA GLU A 354 12.60 10.49 -10.43
C GLU A 354 11.69 11.58 -9.85
N ALA A 355 12.07 12.19 -8.73
CA ALA A 355 11.37 13.35 -8.17
C ALA A 355 11.42 14.53 -9.15
N HIS A 356 12.59 14.85 -9.69
CA HIS A 356 12.76 15.90 -10.69
C HIS A 356 11.89 15.65 -11.94
N CYS A 357 11.85 14.42 -12.45
CA CYS A 357 11.00 14.08 -13.61
C CYS A 357 9.51 14.32 -13.33
N ARG A 358 9.04 13.95 -12.12
CA ARG A 358 7.64 14.12 -11.71
C ARG A 358 7.27 15.58 -11.45
N GLU A 359 8.13 16.32 -10.77
CA GLU A 359 7.93 17.74 -10.45
C GLU A 359 7.84 18.59 -11.73
N ASN A 360 8.71 18.30 -12.71
CA ASN A 360 8.70 18.97 -14.02
C ASN A 360 7.71 18.36 -15.02
N ARG A 361 6.98 17.31 -14.65
CA ARG A 361 5.98 16.62 -15.50
C ARG A 361 6.54 16.22 -16.87
N LEU A 362 7.77 15.68 -16.88
CA LEU A 362 8.42 15.26 -18.12
C LEU A 362 7.61 14.15 -18.80
N GLY A 363 7.50 14.23 -20.13
CA GLY A 363 6.91 13.16 -20.93
C GLY A 363 7.79 11.89 -20.95
N PRO A 364 7.29 10.76 -21.46
CA PRO A 364 8.04 9.50 -21.46
C PRO A 364 9.43 9.59 -22.15
N GLU A 365 9.53 10.23 -23.30
CA GLU A 365 10.80 10.36 -24.02
C GLU A 365 11.81 11.24 -23.26
N ASP A 366 11.36 12.39 -22.74
CA ASP A 366 12.21 13.30 -21.96
C ASP A 366 12.64 12.67 -20.63
N ARG A 367 11.73 11.94 -19.96
CA ARG A 367 12.03 11.19 -18.74
C ARG A 367 13.09 10.13 -19.00
N LYS A 368 13.00 9.41 -20.12
CA LYS A 368 14.03 8.45 -20.54
C LYS A 368 15.36 9.13 -20.84
N ALA A 369 15.37 10.21 -21.61
CA ALA A 369 16.60 10.94 -21.91
C ALA A 369 17.28 11.47 -20.64
N TYR A 370 16.51 12.05 -19.71
CA TYR A 370 17.02 12.55 -18.44
C TYR A 370 17.55 11.44 -17.53
N ARG A 371 16.88 10.28 -17.50
CA ARG A 371 17.36 9.07 -16.82
C ARG A 371 18.71 8.61 -17.38
N LEU A 372 18.87 8.58 -18.69
CA LEU A 372 20.13 8.18 -19.33
C LEU A 372 21.26 9.19 -19.06
N ASP A 373 20.96 10.48 -18.96
CA ASP A 373 21.95 11.52 -18.64
C ASP A 373 22.34 11.53 -17.14
N LYS A 374 21.36 11.37 -16.23
CA LYS A 374 21.59 11.56 -14.78
C LYS A 374 21.64 10.27 -13.98
N ALA A 375 20.73 9.32 -14.20
CA ALA A 375 20.66 8.09 -13.41
C ALA A 375 21.65 7.02 -13.86
N LEU A 376 21.88 6.87 -15.17
CA LEU A 376 22.80 5.84 -15.70
C LEU A 376 24.25 6.01 -15.18
N PRO A 377 24.86 7.21 -15.13
CA PRO A 377 26.19 7.36 -14.53
C PRO A 377 26.24 6.96 -13.05
N ILE A 378 25.19 7.28 -12.28
CA ILE A 378 25.08 6.91 -10.86
C ILE A 378 25.04 5.38 -10.72
N LEU A 379 24.25 4.72 -11.57
CA LEU A 379 24.12 3.27 -11.58
C LEU A 379 25.46 2.60 -11.93
N ASN A 380 26.19 3.09 -12.93
CA ASN A 380 27.49 2.52 -13.30
C ASN A 380 28.47 2.56 -12.12
N ILE A 381 28.62 3.71 -11.47
CA ILE A 381 29.47 3.87 -10.29
C ILE A 381 28.99 2.95 -9.15
N PHE A 382 27.68 2.85 -8.94
CA PHE A 382 27.14 2.01 -7.89
C PHE A 382 27.38 0.50 -8.16
N SER A 383 27.32 0.08 -9.43
CA SER A 383 27.63 -1.30 -9.84
C SER A 383 29.07 -1.67 -9.54
N GLU A 384 30.02 -0.79 -9.91
CA GLU A 384 31.45 -0.97 -9.62
C GLU A 384 31.69 -1.05 -8.11
N TRP A 385 31.10 -0.12 -7.35
CA TRP A 385 31.20 -0.11 -5.90
C TRP A 385 30.65 -1.41 -5.27
N LEU A 386 29.52 -1.93 -5.76
CA LEU A 386 28.97 -3.20 -5.27
C LEU A 386 29.94 -4.37 -5.50
N GLN A 387 30.56 -4.46 -6.68
CA GLN A 387 31.51 -5.53 -7.01
C GLN A 387 32.77 -5.46 -6.13
N GLU A 388 33.34 -4.27 -5.96
CA GLU A 388 34.54 -4.04 -5.14
C GLU A 388 34.33 -4.32 -3.66
N ASN A 389 33.14 -4.01 -3.13
CA ASN A 389 32.85 -4.14 -1.71
C ASN A 389 32.28 -5.51 -1.34
N TYR A 390 31.63 -6.22 -2.28
CA TYR A 390 31.05 -7.52 -1.99
C TYR A 390 32.09 -8.56 -1.58
N VAL A 391 33.30 -8.52 -2.16
CA VAL A 391 34.40 -9.43 -1.80
C VAL A 391 34.97 -9.18 -0.40
N GLN A 392 34.67 -8.03 0.20
CA GLN A 392 35.17 -7.62 1.51
C GLN A 392 34.19 -7.94 2.65
N VAL A 393 32.97 -8.40 2.33
CA VAL A 393 31.92 -8.70 3.32
C VAL A 393 31.59 -10.18 3.34
N LEU A 394 31.15 -10.67 4.50
CA LEU A 394 30.65 -12.04 4.63
C LEU A 394 29.34 -12.20 3.84
N PRO A 395 29.22 -13.16 2.90
CA PRO A 395 28.00 -13.31 2.09
C PRO A 395 26.70 -13.53 2.87
N LYS A 396 26.81 -14.03 4.10
CA LYS A 396 25.66 -14.32 4.98
C LYS A 396 25.30 -13.17 5.93
N SER A 397 26.15 -12.14 6.04
CA SER A 397 25.86 -10.95 6.83
C SER A 397 24.68 -10.18 6.22
N ALA A 398 24.10 -9.24 6.97
CA ALA A 398 22.98 -8.46 6.46
C ALA A 398 23.40 -7.60 5.25
N ILE A 399 24.58 -6.96 5.32
CA ILE A 399 25.11 -6.18 4.20
C ILE A 399 25.47 -7.06 3.00
N GLY A 400 26.05 -8.24 3.24
CA GLY A 400 26.38 -9.20 2.18
C GLY A 400 25.12 -9.69 1.45
N LYS A 401 24.03 -9.96 2.17
CA LYS A 401 22.73 -10.30 1.57
C LYS A 401 22.14 -9.16 0.77
N ALA A 402 22.20 -7.92 1.26
CA ALA A 402 21.70 -6.75 0.55
C ALA A 402 22.45 -6.50 -0.78
N MET A 403 23.79 -6.59 -0.74
CA MET A 403 24.63 -6.50 -1.93
C MET A 403 24.33 -7.64 -2.91
N ALA A 404 24.29 -8.89 -2.45
CA ALA A 404 23.99 -10.04 -3.29
C ALA A 404 22.59 -9.94 -3.93
N TYR A 405 21.58 -9.54 -3.18
CA TYR A 405 20.21 -9.34 -3.68
C TYR A 405 20.16 -8.33 -4.82
N THR A 406 20.89 -7.21 -4.66
CA THR A 406 20.94 -6.11 -5.63
C THR A 406 21.74 -6.50 -6.87
N MET A 407 22.92 -7.09 -6.69
CA MET A 407 23.79 -7.54 -7.79
C MET A 407 23.11 -8.62 -8.64
N SER A 408 22.44 -9.59 -8.01
CA SER A 408 21.78 -10.68 -8.75
C SER A 408 20.57 -10.22 -9.58
N ARG A 409 20.08 -9.00 -9.36
CA ARG A 409 18.91 -8.40 -10.03
C ARG A 409 19.26 -7.12 -10.78
N TRP A 410 20.54 -6.91 -11.06
CA TRP A 410 21.01 -5.63 -11.57
C TRP A 410 20.41 -5.27 -12.93
N GLU A 411 20.28 -6.25 -13.82
CA GLU A 411 19.62 -6.05 -15.11
C GLU A 411 18.15 -5.64 -14.93
N GLU A 412 17.40 -6.36 -14.10
CA GLU A 412 16.00 -6.07 -13.84
C GLU A 412 15.79 -4.75 -13.10
N LEU A 413 16.71 -4.37 -12.20
CA LEU A 413 16.70 -3.09 -11.51
C LEU A 413 17.05 -1.91 -12.43
N THR A 414 17.77 -2.14 -13.53
CA THR A 414 18.13 -1.09 -14.50
C THR A 414 17.17 -1.01 -15.68
N ASN A 415 16.30 -2.02 -15.88
CA ASN A 415 15.33 -2.06 -16.97
C ASN A 415 14.32 -0.89 -16.99
N TYR A 416 14.09 -0.19 -15.86
CA TYR A 416 13.25 1.02 -15.84
C TYR A 416 13.82 2.18 -16.68
N LEU A 417 15.11 2.14 -17.03
CA LEU A 417 15.74 3.12 -17.92
C LEU A 417 15.35 2.91 -19.40
N LYS A 418 14.83 1.73 -19.77
CA LYS A 418 14.54 1.38 -21.17
C LYS A 418 13.40 2.21 -21.76
N ASP A 419 12.43 2.61 -20.94
CA ASP A 419 11.23 3.35 -21.33
C ASP A 419 10.81 4.30 -20.18
N GLY A 420 10.48 5.55 -20.49
CA GLY A 420 10.11 6.55 -19.49
C GLY A 420 8.70 6.38 -18.89
N THR A 421 7.86 5.52 -19.46
CA THR A 421 6.57 5.13 -18.88
C THR A 421 6.71 4.22 -17.66
N LEU A 422 7.88 3.60 -17.48
CA LEU A 422 8.14 2.64 -16.41
C LEU A 422 8.47 3.35 -15.10
N GLU A 423 7.99 2.79 -13.99
CA GLU A 423 8.28 3.28 -12.65
C GLU A 423 9.52 2.60 -12.06
N ILE A 424 10.25 3.33 -11.21
CA ILE A 424 11.44 2.83 -10.51
C ILE A 424 11.12 1.75 -9.46
N ASP A 425 9.87 1.72 -8.98
CA ASP A 425 9.41 0.77 -7.98
C ASP A 425 7.94 0.36 -8.17
N SER A 426 7.57 -0.73 -7.50
CA SER A 426 6.22 -1.30 -7.47
C SER A 426 5.36 -0.78 -6.31
N ASN A 427 5.71 0.36 -5.69
CA ASN A 427 4.94 0.86 -4.52
C ASN A 427 3.48 1.17 -4.88
N ALA A 428 3.18 1.46 -6.15
CA ALA A 428 1.82 1.75 -6.57
C ALA A 428 0.91 0.53 -6.42
N VAL A 429 1.34 -0.68 -6.79
CA VAL A 429 0.55 -1.91 -6.55
C VAL A 429 0.46 -2.24 -5.06
N GLU A 430 1.53 -2.06 -4.28
CA GLU A 430 1.49 -2.23 -2.82
C GLU A 430 0.45 -1.31 -2.18
N ASN A 431 0.37 -0.06 -2.63
CA ASN A 431 -0.63 0.91 -2.15
C ASN A 431 -2.05 0.44 -2.43
N LYS A 432 -2.31 -0.23 -3.56
CA LYS A 432 -3.63 -0.82 -3.87
C LYS A 432 -3.96 -2.02 -2.97
N ILE A 433 -2.95 -2.75 -2.50
CA ILE A 433 -3.10 -3.89 -1.59
C ILE A 433 -3.36 -3.47 -0.14
N ARG A 434 -2.80 -2.34 0.31
CA ARG A 434 -2.86 -1.89 1.72
C ARG A 434 -4.28 -1.87 2.33
N PRO A 435 -5.33 -1.36 1.66
CA PRO A 435 -6.70 -1.42 2.18
C PRO A 435 -7.16 -2.86 2.48
N THR A 436 -6.83 -3.82 1.61
CA THR A 436 -7.16 -5.23 1.83
C THR A 436 -6.50 -5.76 3.11
N ALA A 437 -5.29 -5.31 3.44
CA ALA A 437 -4.61 -5.69 4.69
C ALA A 437 -5.31 -5.15 5.94
N LEU A 438 -5.90 -3.96 5.87
CA LEU A 438 -6.72 -3.40 6.95
C LEU A 438 -8.02 -4.20 7.11
N GLY A 439 -8.70 -4.50 5.99
CA GLY A 439 -9.91 -5.32 6.00
C GLY A 439 -9.70 -6.70 6.64
N ARG A 440 -8.58 -7.38 6.34
CA ARG A 440 -8.24 -8.69 6.93
C ARG A 440 -8.16 -8.67 8.45
N LYS A 441 -7.78 -7.54 9.06
CA LYS A 441 -7.79 -7.39 10.52
C LYS A 441 -9.20 -7.31 11.09
N ASN A 442 -10.19 -6.85 10.30
CA ASN A 442 -11.54 -6.61 10.76
C ASN A 442 -12.49 -7.81 10.60
N TYR A 443 -12.42 -8.54 9.49
CA TYR A 443 -13.31 -9.71 9.26
C TYR A 443 -12.58 -11.07 9.25
N LEU A 444 -11.26 -11.09 9.47
CA LEU A 444 -10.39 -12.26 9.74
C LEU A 444 -10.26 -13.33 8.64
N PHE A 445 -11.35 -13.71 7.96
CA PHE A 445 -11.37 -14.74 6.93
C PHE A 445 -12.53 -14.55 5.91
N ALA A 446 -12.38 -15.14 4.73
CA ALA A 446 -13.48 -15.36 3.81
C ALA A 446 -14.24 -16.66 4.17
N GLY A 447 -15.56 -16.66 4.01
CA GLY A 447 -16.41 -17.79 4.39
C GLY A 447 -16.31 -19.03 3.48
N SER A 448 -15.74 -18.89 2.28
CA SER A 448 -15.46 -19.98 1.34
C SER A 448 -14.48 -19.50 0.25
N HIS A 449 -13.99 -20.40 -0.60
CA HIS A 449 -13.17 -20.03 -1.76
C HIS A 449 -13.94 -19.12 -2.74
N GLU A 450 -15.23 -19.34 -2.93
CA GLU A 450 -16.11 -18.53 -3.77
C GLU A 450 -16.34 -17.15 -3.14
N ALA A 451 -16.38 -17.06 -1.81
CA ALA A 451 -16.44 -15.78 -1.11
C ALA A 451 -15.13 -15.00 -1.26
N ALA A 452 -13.98 -15.68 -1.24
CA ALA A 452 -12.69 -15.07 -1.48
C ALA A 452 -12.57 -14.57 -2.94
N GLN A 453 -13.02 -15.35 -3.93
CA GLN A 453 -13.11 -14.93 -5.33
C GLN A 453 -13.97 -13.68 -5.49
N ARG A 454 -15.19 -13.69 -4.94
CA ARG A 454 -16.10 -12.52 -4.98
C ARG A 454 -15.50 -11.28 -4.34
N ALA A 455 -14.75 -11.46 -3.24
CA ALA A 455 -14.03 -10.37 -2.61
C ALA A 455 -12.89 -9.83 -3.51
N ALA A 456 -12.16 -10.70 -4.22
CA ALA A 456 -11.16 -10.28 -5.21
C ALA A 456 -11.80 -9.40 -6.31
N MET A 457 -12.95 -9.82 -6.84
CA MET A 457 -13.67 -9.05 -7.87
C MET A 457 -14.00 -7.63 -7.40
N ILE A 458 -14.60 -7.50 -6.22
CA ILE A 458 -15.00 -6.17 -5.73
C ILE A 458 -13.82 -5.31 -5.30
N TYR A 459 -12.74 -5.90 -4.79
CA TYR A 459 -11.49 -5.17 -4.53
C TYR A 459 -10.89 -4.59 -5.81
N SER A 460 -10.98 -5.33 -6.93
CA SER A 460 -10.53 -4.85 -8.23
C SER A 460 -11.25 -3.55 -8.61
N PHE A 461 -12.59 -3.55 -8.53
CA PHE A 461 -13.38 -2.35 -8.86
C PHE A 461 -13.15 -1.18 -7.91
N PHE A 462 -13.06 -1.41 -6.60
CA PHE A 462 -12.84 -0.32 -5.64
C PHE A 462 -11.40 0.22 -5.63
N ALA A 463 -10.42 -0.56 -6.12
CA ALA A 463 -9.03 -0.12 -6.20
C ALA A 463 -8.74 0.75 -7.44
N ILE A 464 -9.57 0.64 -8.48
CA ILE A 464 -9.48 1.48 -9.68
C ILE A 464 -9.95 2.90 -9.31
N PRO A 465 -9.11 3.93 -9.50
CA PRO A 465 -9.51 5.31 -9.22
C PRO A 465 -10.64 5.71 -10.17
N ILE A 466 -11.68 6.35 -9.63
CA ILE A 466 -12.73 6.95 -10.46
C ILE A 466 -12.10 8.13 -11.21
N LEU A 467 -11.85 7.96 -12.50
CA LEU A 467 -11.47 9.05 -13.41
C LEU A 467 -12.67 10.01 -13.51
N GLY A 468 -12.80 10.98 -12.60
CA GLY A 468 -14.03 11.78 -12.56
C GLY A 468 -14.24 12.84 -11.48
N THR A 469 -13.22 13.29 -10.73
CA THR A 469 -13.31 14.51 -9.92
C THR A 469 -12.31 15.58 -10.36
N GLY A 470 -11.91 15.55 -11.62
CA GLY A 470 -11.52 16.77 -12.31
C GLY A 470 -12.80 17.59 -12.48
N SER A 471 -12.86 18.76 -11.83
CA SER A 471 -13.89 19.77 -12.01
C SER A 471 -14.37 19.80 -13.46
N ALA A 472 -15.57 19.27 -13.70
CA ALA A 472 -16.33 19.60 -14.88
C ALA A 472 -16.75 21.07 -14.72
N LYS A 473 -15.80 21.99 -14.98
CA LYS A 473 -16.15 23.35 -15.40
C LYS A 473 -16.86 23.17 -16.73
N SER A 474 -18.17 23.00 -16.63
CA SER A 474 -19.12 23.29 -17.69
C SER A 474 -18.71 24.64 -18.28
N LYS A 475 -18.10 24.62 -19.47
CA LYS A 475 -18.07 25.80 -20.33
C LYS A 475 -19.53 26.08 -20.70
N LYS A 476 -20.13 27.06 -20.03
CA LYS A 476 -21.12 27.94 -20.63
C LYS A 476 -20.44 29.26 -20.89
#